data_AF-A0A0B0D7Q8-F1
#
_entry.id   AF-A0A0B0D7Q8-F1
#
_cell.length_a   1.000
_cell.length_b   1.000
_cell.length_c   1.000
_cell.angle_alpha   90.00
_cell.angle_beta   90.00
_cell.angle_gamma   90.00
#
_symmetry.space_group_name_H-M   'P 1'
#
loop_
_entity.id
_entity.type
_entity.pdbx_description
1 polymer ?
#
loop_
_entity_poly.entity_id
_entity_poly.type
_entity_poly.pdbx_seq_one_letter_code
_entity_poly.pdbx_strand_id
1 'polypeptide(L)'
;NGVKDIFPDPFLQVEHQTMQFSRWLGLLGFPDVPIFSLIVVANSKTIIKTYGKDAAHLKKRIVRPKNLVSQIEKVKSKVSDNKLEESEVQMLADHIRRKHVPFKASMMNRYRLTMEDLILGVQCPECSRFSMERKRDH
;
A
#
# COMPACT_ATOMS: atom_id res chain seq x y z
N ASN A 1 18.30 -8.09 19.61
CA ASN A 1 18.68 -7.22 18.47
C ASN A 1 17.47 -6.45 17.98
N GLY A 2 17.34 -5.18 18.36
CA GLY A 2 16.20 -4.33 18.03
C GLY A 2 16.42 -3.62 16.70
N VAL A 3 15.91 -4.22 15.61
CA VAL A 3 15.88 -3.56 14.30
C VAL A 3 14.80 -2.48 14.35
N LYS A 4 15.19 -1.22 14.11
CA LYS A 4 14.28 -0.09 13.90
C LYS A 4 14.18 0.18 12.41
N ASP A 5 13.06 -0.19 11.82
CA ASP A 5 12.75 0.17 10.44
C ASP A 5 12.14 1.58 10.40
N ILE A 6 12.74 2.46 9.61
CA ILE A 6 12.22 3.82 9.36
C ILE A 6 11.44 3.75 8.05
N PHE A 7 10.14 3.97 8.14
CA PHE A 7 9.26 4.05 6.97
C PHE A 7 9.05 5.50 6.57
N PRO A 8 8.84 5.79 5.26
CA PRO A 8 8.33 7.08 4.81
C PRO A 8 7.06 7.43 5.59
N ASP A 9 6.84 8.73 5.82
CA ASP A 9 5.68 9.19 6.59
C ASP A 9 4.37 8.64 5.98
N PRO A 10 3.69 7.69 6.65
CA PRO A 10 2.51 7.06 6.10
C PRO A 10 1.36 8.06 5.97
N PHE A 11 1.37 9.17 6.71
CA PHE A 11 0.36 10.23 6.61
C PHE A 11 0.49 11.00 5.31
N LEU A 12 1.71 11.42 4.96
CA LEU A 12 1.97 12.07 3.67
C LEU A 12 1.68 11.12 2.52
N GLN A 13 2.05 9.84 2.65
CA GLN A 13 1.77 8.85 1.61
C GLN A 13 0.28 8.74 1.30
N VAL A 14 -0.58 8.60 2.32
CA VAL A 14 -2.03 8.46 2.09
C VAL A 14 -2.67 9.77 1.63
N GLU A 15 -2.13 10.92 2.04
CA GLU A 15 -2.60 12.24 1.59
C GLU A 15 -2.31 12.44 0.10
N HIS A 16 -1.09 12.13 -0.34
CA HIS A 16 -0.74 12.14 -1.77
C HIS A 16 -1.62 11.17 -2.58
N GLN A 17 -1.85 9.96 -2.08
CA GLN A 17 -2.73 8.99 -2.74
C GLN A 17 -4.16 9.51 -2.86
N THR A 18 -4.68 10.17 -1.82
CA THR A 18 -6.01 10.77 -1.82
C THR A 18 -6.13 11.85 -2.89
N MET A 19 -5.15 12.75 -2.96
CA MET A 19 -5.08 13.81 -3.97
C MET A 19 -5.00 13.25 -5.40
N GLN A 20 -4.13 12.26 -5.61
CA GLN A 20 -3.95 11.62 -6.92
C GLN A 20 -5.23 10.90 -7.36
N PHE A 21 -5.88 10.18 -6.44
CA PHE A 21 -7.12 9.47 -6.72
C PHE A 21 -8.25 10.44 -7.05
N SER A 22 -8.44 11.49 -6.24
CA SER A 22 -9.43 12.56 -6.52
C SER A 22 -9.22 13.19 -7.89
N ARG A 23 -7.99 13.58 -8.23
CA ARG A 23 -7.66 14.12 -9.56
C ARG A 23 -7.96 13.12 -10.68
N TRP A 24 -7.63 11.85 -10.47
CA TRP A 24 -7.89 10.79 -11.46
C TRP A 24 -9.39 10.56 -11.69
N LEU A 25 -10.20 10.60 -10.64
CA LEU A 25 -11.67 10.55 -10.75
C LEU A 25 -12.20 11.73 -11.57
N GLY A 26 -11.71 12.94 -11.32
CA GLY A 26 -12.10 14.13 -12.10
C GLY A 26 -11.74 14.02 -13.59
N LEU A 27 -10.60 13.42 -13.92
CA LEU A 27 -10.21 13.16 -15.32
C LEU A 27 -11.12 12.13 -16.02
N LEU A 28 -11.77 11.26 -15.25
CA LEU A 28 -12.74 10.28 -15.75
C LEU A 28 -14.18 10.84 -15.78
N GLY A 29 -14.40 12.08 -15.34
CA GLY A 29 -15.71 12.72 -15.32
C GLY A 29 -16.61 12.35 -14.13
N PHE A 30 -16.07 11.69 -13.10
CA PHE A 30 -16.82 11.43 -11.88
C PHE A 30 -17.08 12.74 -11.10
N PRO A 31 -18.19 12.82 -10.34
CA PRO A 31 -18.44 13.94 -9.45
C PRO A 31 -17.39 14.01 -8.33
N ASP A 32 -17.42 15.08 -7.54
CA ASP A 32 -16.56 15.19 -6.35
C ASP A 32 -17.01 14.17 -5.28
N VAL A 33 -16.34 13.02 -5.27
CA VAL A 33 -16.61 11.91 -4.34
C VAL A 33 -15.73 12.06 -3.10
N PRO A 34 -16.31 12.04 -1.88
CA PRO A 34 -15.53 12.12 -0.66
C PRO A 34 -14.62 10.89 -0.48
N ILE A 35 -13.31 11.12 -0.39
CA ILE A 35 -12.31 10.07 -0.19
C ILE A 35 -11.80 10.12 1.25
N PHE A 36 -12.00 9.03 2.00
CA PHE A 36 -11.53 8.89 3.37
C PHE A 36 -10.30 7.98 3.44
N SER A 37 -9.15 8.52 3.84
CA SER A 37 -7.91 7.75 4.00
C SER A 37 -7.72 7.21 5.42
N LEU A 38 -7.36 5.92 5.52
CA LEU A 38 -7.08 5.22 6.78
C LEU A 38 -5.71 4.55 6.71
N ILE A 39 -4.94 4.61 7.81
CA ILE A 39 -3.67 3.91 7.94
C ILE A 39 -3.89 2.66 8.79
N VAL A 40 -3.83 1.48 8.18
CA VAL A 40 -4.05 0.21 8.89
C VAL A 40 -2.70 -0.42 9.24
N VAL A 41 -2.44 -0.62 10.54
CA VAL A 41 -1.24 -1.33 11.01
C VAL A 41 -1.60 -2.74 11.43
N ALA A 42 -1.39 -3.68 10.50
CA ALA A 42 -1.82 -5.06 10.64
C ALA A 42 -1.10 -5.84 11.75
N ASN A 43 0.18 -5.54 11.96
CA ASN A 43 0.97 -6.20 12.98
C ASN A 43 0.55 -5.71 14.38
N SER A 44 -0.07 -6.61 15.16
CA SER A 44 -0.54 -6.33 16.52
C SER A 44 0.62 -6.03 17.48
N LYS A 45 1.80 -6.59 17.23
CA LYS A 45 3.03 -6.41 18.03
C LYS A 45 3.75 -5.09 17.74
N THR A 46 3.32 -4.31 16.73
CA THR A 46 3.92 -3.00 16.45
C THR A 46 3.50 -1.98 17.50
N ILE A 47 4.50 -1.34 18.12
CA ILE A 47 4.31 -0.17 18.99
C ILE A 47 4.43 1.09 18.12
N ILE A 48 3.38 1.90 18.10
CA ILE A 48 3.34 3.14 17.32
C ILE A 48 3.49 4.30 18.27
N LYS A 49 4.53 5.11 18.08
CA LYS A 49 4.78 6.33 18.84
C LYS A 49 4.62 7.52 17.89
N THR A 50 3.69 8.41 18.19
CA THR A 50 3.56 9.71 17.52
C THR A 50 4.06 10.79 18.46
N TYR A 51 4.77 11.77 17.92
CA TYR A 51 5.37 12.87 18.66
C TYR A 51 4.82 14.21 18.12
N GLY A 52 4.88 15.27 18.92
CA GLY A 52 4.42 16.61 18.54
C GLY A 52 2.98 16.92 18.96
N LYS A 53 2.56 18.17 18.70
CA LYS A 53 1.26 18.72 19.14
C LYS A 53 0.06 18.00 18.50
N ASP A 54 0.22 17.51 17.27
CA ASP A 54 -0.85 16.83 16.53
C ASP A 54 -0.94 15.32 16.78
N ALA A 55 -0.15 14.80 17.72
CA ALA A 55 -0.05 13.36 17.99
C ALA A 55 -1.41 12.69 18.27
N ALA A 56 -2.35 13.41 18.91
CA ALA A 56 -3.70 12.92 19.18
C ALA A 56 -4.55 12.78 17.89
N HIS A 57 -4.44 13.72 16.96
CA HIS A 57 -5.12 13.68 15.68
C HIS A 57 -4.54 12.58 14.78
N LEU A 58 -3.21 12.47 14.71
CA LEU A 58 -2.52 11.43 13.96
C LEU A 58 -2.91 10.02 14.45
N LYS A 59 -3.00 9.80 15.76
CA LYS A 59 -3.44 8.51 16.34
C LYS A 59 -4.84 8.10 15.90
N LYS A 60 -5.77 9.04 15.65
CA LYS A 60 -7.15 8.73 15.23
C LYS A 60 -7.22 8.17 13.81
N ARG A 61 -6.28 8.53 12.94
CA ARG A 61 -6.20 8.04 11.55
C ARG A 61 -5.51 6.67 11.44
N ILE A 62 -4.87 6.22 12.53
CA ILE A 62 -4.25 4.90 12.62
C ILE A 62 -5.25 3.89 13.17
N VAL A 63 -5.49 2.84 12.40
CA VAL A 63 -6.48 1.81 12.71
C VAL A 63 -5.77 0.47 12.93
N ARG A 64 -6.11 -0.19 14.04
CA ARG A 64 -5.75 -1.59 14.27
C ARG A 64 -6.77 -2.49 13.57
N PRO A 65 -6.41 -3.68 13.05
CA PRO A 65 -7.33 -4.57 12.33
C PRO A 65 -8.63 -4.84 13.07
N LYS A 66 -8.55 -5.10 14.38
CA LYS A 66 -9.71 -5.32 15.26
C LYS A 66 -10.73 -4.18 15.28
N ASN A 67 -10.31 -2.95 14.93
CA ASN A 67 -11.16 -1.76 14.92
C ASN A 67 -11.57 -1.35 13.51
N LEU A 68 -11.11 -2.04 12.45
CA LEU A 68 -11.32 -1.62 11.07
C LEU A 68 -12.80 -1.54 10.71
N VAL A 69 -13.57 -2.58 11.04
CA VAL A 69 -15.02 -2.61 10.81
C VAL A 69 -15.73 -1.43 11.48
N SER A 70 -15.42 -1.17 12.76
CA SER A 70 -15.99 -0.03 13.49
C SER A 70 -15.62 1.32 12.85
N GLN A 71 -14.41 1.46 12.31
CA GLN A 71 -14.00 2.68 11.63
C GLN A 71 -14.72 2.87 10.29
N ILE A 72 -14.94 1.79 9.53
CA ILE A 72 -15.72 1.83 8.29
C ILE A 72 -17.15 2.28 8.58
N GLU A 73 -17.80 1.71 9.59
CA GLU A 73 -19.17 2.11 9.96
C GLU A 73 -19.26 3.57 10.41
N LYS A 74 -18.25 4.08 11.14
CA LYS A 74 -18.15 5.51 11.49
C LYS A 74 -17.95 6.43 10.30
N VAL A 75 -17.33 5.95 9.22
CA VAL A 75 -17.19 6.72 7.98
C VAL A 75 -18.51 6.70 7.22
N LYS A 76 -19.14 5.53 7.07
CA LYS A 76 -20.46 5.40 6.45
C LYS A 76 -21.48 6.30 7.10
N SER A 77 -21.52 6.36 8.44
CA SER A 77 -22.48 7.20 9.17
C SER A 77 -22.29 8.71 8.96
N LYS A 78 -21.14 9.15 8.41
CA LYS A 78 -20.87 10.56 8.09
C LYS A 78 -21.27 10.93 6.67
N VAL A 79 -21.53 9.94 5.81
CA VAL A 79 -21.95 10.14 4.43
C VAL A 79 -23.47 10.06 4.42
N SER A 80 -24.13 11.20 4.24
CA SER A 80 -25.59 11.29 4.21
C SER A 80 -26.17 11.00 2.83
N ASP A 81 -25.42 11.29 1.77
CA ASP A 81 -25.90 11.22 0.38
C ASP A 81 -25.03 10.30 -0.47
N ASN A 82 -25.67 9.41 -1.22
CA ASN A 82 -25.01 8.63 -2.26
C ASN A 82 -24.64 9.57 -3.42
N LYS A 83 -23.34 9.79 -3.62
CA LYS A 83 -22.81 10.58 -4.74
C LYS A 83 -22.69 9.78 -6.03
N LEU A 84 -22.74 8.45 -5.94
CA LEU A 84 -22.63 7.54 -7.06
C LEU A 84 -23.78 6.54 -7.00
N GLU A 85 -24.32 6.21 -8.17
CA GLU A 85 -25.19 5.05 -8.36
C GLU A 85 -24.38 3.74 -8.38
N GLU A 86 -25.05 2.61 -8.14
CA GLU A 86 -24.41 1.28 -8.16
C GLU A 86 -23.74 0.99 -9.52
N SER A 87 -24.33 1.45 -10.62
CA SER A 87 -23.78 1.36 -11.97
C SER A 87 -22.45 2.10 -12.10
N GLU A 88 -22.37 3.32 -11.55
CA GLU A 88 -21.16 4.16 -11.54
C GLU A 88 -20.07 3.57 -10.65
N VAL A 89 -20.45 2.99 -9.50
CA VAL A 89 -19.52 2.25 -8.62
C VAL A 89 -18.91 1.06 -9.36
N GLN A 90 -19.71 0.28 -10.08
CA GLN A 90 -19.24 -0.86 -10.87
C GLN A 90 -18.33 -0.41 -12.02
N MET A 91 -18.68 0.69 -12.71
CA MET A 91 -17.86 1.29 -13.75
C MET A 91 -16.50 1.76 -13.21
N LEU A 92 -16.49 2.37 -12.02
CA LEU A 92 -15.27 2.82 -11.36
C LEU A 92 -14.38 1.64 -10.97
N ALA A 93 -14.94 0.59 -10.36
CA ALA A 93 -14.20 -0.62 -9.99
C ALA A 93 -13.52 -1.25 -11.21
N ASP A 94 -14.22 -1.29 -12.33
CA ASP A 94 -13.69 -1.78 -13.60
C ASP A 94 -12.56 -0.91 -14.17
N HIS A 95 -12.67 0.42 -14.09
CA HIS A 95 -11.59 1.33 -14.49
C HIS A 95 -10.35 1.12 -13.64
N ILE A 96 -10.52 1.01 -12.31
CA ILE A 96 -9.41 0.75 -11.38
C ILE A 96 -8.72 -0.56 -11.76
N ARG A 97 -9.49 -1.65 -11.96
CA ARG A 97 -8.96 -2.96 -12.33
C ARG A 97 -8.18 -2.91 -13.65
N ARG A 98 -8.72 -2.27 -14.69
CA ARG A 98 -8.08 -2.18 -16.02
C ARG A 98 -6.83 -1.30 -16.04
N LYS A 99 -6.80 -0.25 -15.23
CA LYS A 99 -5.67 0.70 -15.16
C LYS A 99 -4.65 0.37 -14.08
N HIS A 100 -4.94 -0.60 -13.21
CA HIS A 100 -3.99 -1.08 -12.22
C HIS A 100 -2.78 -1.71 -12.92
N VAL A 101 -1.62 -1.09 -12.72
CA VAL A 101 -0.34 -1.65 -13.13
C VAL A 101 0.48 -1.82 -11.85
N PRO A 102 0.84 -3.07 -11.47
CA PRO A 102 1.73 -3.29 -10.33
C PRO A 102 3.03 -2.53 -10.55
N PHE A 103 3.46 -1.79 -9.52
CA PHE A 103 4.75 -1.11 -9.56
C PHE A 103 5.87 -2.14 -9.67
N LYS A 104 6.49 -2.23 -10.85
CA LYS A 104 7.70 -3.03 -11.09
C LYS A 104 8.89 -2.09 -11.05
N ALA A 105 9.43 -1.82 -9.86
CA ALA A 105 10.77 -1.23 -9.79
C ALA A 105 11.77 -2.25 -10.34
N SER A 106 12.47 -1.90 -11.41
CA SER A 106 13.71 -2.58 -11.75
C SER A 106 14.71 -2.29 -10.63
N MET A 107 14.89 -3.26 -9.73
CA MET A 107 15.90 -3.19 -8.67
C MET A 107 17.28 -2.97 -9.31
N MET A 108 17.51 -3.57 -10.48
CA MET A 108 18.71 -3.33 -11.31
C MET A 108 18.89 -1.83 -11.60
N ASN A 109 17.87 -1.15 -12.12
CA ASN A 109 17.97 0.27 -12.45
C ASN A 109 18.10 1.13 -11.18
N ARG A 110 17.38 0.78 -10.11
CA ARG A 110 17.40 1.52 -8.84
C ARG A 110 18.80 1.55 -8.22
N TYR A 111 19.49 0.41 -8.26
CA TYR A 111 20.83 0.25 -7.69
C TYR A 111 21.94 0.35 -8.73
N ARG A 112 21.60 0.66 -9.99
CA ARG A 112 22.52 0.70 -11.15
C ARG A 112 23.32 -0.60 -11.31
N LEU A 113 22.68 -1.73 -11.04
CA LEU A 113 23.26 -3.05 -11.20
C LEU A 113 23.17 -3.49 -12.66
N THR A 114 24.16 -4.24 -13.06
CA THR A 114 24.30 -4.96 -14.32
C THR A 114 24.18 -6.47 -14.07
N MET A 115 23.99 -7.28 -15.11
CA MET A 115 23.86 -8.74 -14.92
C MET A 115 25.15 -9.35 -14.35
N GLU A 116 26.27 -8.69 -14.59
CA GLU A 116 27.60 -9.01 -14.08
C GLU A 116 27.71 -8.80 -12.57
N ASP A 117 26.91 -7.89 -11.99
CA ASP A 117 26.84 -7.67 -10.55
C ASP A 117 26.03 -8.76 -9.83
N LEU A 118 25.30 -9.60 -10.59
CA LEU A 118 24.48 -10.67 -10.04
C LEU A 118 25.23 -11.98 -10.04
N ILE A 119 25.26 -12.62 -8.87
CA ILE A 119 25.57 -14.04 -8.79
C ILE A 119 24.36 -14.82 -9.29
N LEU A 120 24.46 -15.34 -10.51
CA LEU A 120 23.40 -16.15 -11.12
C LEU A 120 23.52 -17.60 -10.65
N GLY A 121 22.40 -18.17 -10.21
CA GLY A 121 22.35 -19.52 -9.66
C GLY A 121 22.57 -19.56 -8.15
N VAL A 122 22.36 -20.75 -7.57
CA VAL A 122 22.61 -21.02 -6.15
C VAL A 122 23.97 -21.69 -6.02
N GLN A 123 24.75 -21.27 -5.03
CA GLN A 123 26.04 -21.91 -4.75
C GLN A 123 25.82 -23.23 -4.03
N CYS A 124 26.31 -24.33 -4.61
CA CYS A 124 26.37 -25.59 -3.90
C CYS A 124 27.33 -25.46 -2.70
N PRO A 125 26.90 -25.75 -1.46
CA PRO A 125 27.77 -25.63 -0.29
C PRO A 125 28.91 -26.65 -0.26
N GLU A 126 28.79 -27.78 -0.96
CA GLU A 126 29.82 -28.82 -0.98
C GLU A 126 30.89 -28.60 -2.05
N CYS A 127 30.51 -28.16 -3.25
CA CYS A 127 31.44 -28.00 -4.38
C CYS A 127 31.65 -26.55 -4.82
N SER A 128 31.04 -25.59 -4.13
CA SER A 128 31.13 -24.15 -4.36
C SER A 128 30.74 -23.67 -5.77
N ARG A 129 30.15 -24.55 -6.59
CA ARG A 129 29.71 -24.24 -7.96
C ARG A 129 28.33 -23.59 -7.95
N PHE A 130 28.15 -22.57 -8.79
CA PHE A 130 26.88 -21.83 -8.94
C PHE A 130 25.89 -22.50 -9.90
N SER A 131 25.79 -23.83 -9.82
CA SER A 131 24.88 -24.62 -10.66
C SER A 131 24.26 -25.73 -9.81
N MET A 132 22.96 -25.67 -9.59
CA MET A 132 22.21 -26.73 -8.91
C MET A 132 21.01 -27.16 -9.76
N GLU A 133 20.74 -28.46 -9.76
CA GLU A 133 19.55 -29.02 -10.40
C GLU A 133 18.32 -28.80 -9.52
N ARG A 134 17.28 -28.17 -10.08
CA ARG A 134 16.03 -27.93 -9.35
C ARG A 134 15.20 -29.21 -9.33
N LYS A 135 15.21 -29.94 -8.21
CA LYS A 135 14.20 -30.97 -7.96
C LYS A 135 12.86 -30.29 -7.64
N ARG A 136 11.79 -30.75 -8.28
CA ARG A 136 10.42 -30.41 -7.90
C ARG A 136 9.91 -31.59 -7.08
N ASP A 137 9.46 -31.35 -5.85
CA ASP A 137 8.77 -32.37 -5.09
C ASP A 137 7.43 -32.68 -5.76
N HIS A 138 7.11 -33.98 -5.84
CA HIS A 138 5.81 -34.52 -6.26
C HIS A 138 4.87 -34.65 -5.06
#